data_AF-A0A093UXJ8-F1
#
_entry.id   AF-A0A093UXJ8-F1
#
_cell.length_a   1.000
_cell.length_b   1.000
_cell.length_c   1.000
_cell.angle_alpha   90.00
_cell.angle_beta   90.00
_cell.angle_gamma   90.00
#
_symmetry.space_group_name_H-M   'P 1'
#
loop_
_entity.id
_entity.type
_entity.pdbx_description
1 polymer ?
#
loop_
_entity_poly.entity_id
_entity_poly.type
_entity_poly.pdbx_seq_one_letter_code
_entity_poly.pdbx_strand_id
1 'polypeptide(L)'
;MMDYEATRAEFEGFTSLQDASRPSTGVIYWMMNSAWPNLHWQLFDYYLNPAGSYFGSKVGARPEHISFSYDNGTVYIINRFNFLGKGESASRWVAIDLIDTAGRSLYHQTLKVNTMPNHSQQIANIAHAISKIKDVAFLRLILSSDPKSDKVLSRNVYWLASQNDV
;
A
#
# COMPACT_ATOMS: atom_id res chain seq x y z
N MET A 1 0.34 11.26 -12.10
CA MET A 1 -0.35 11.06 -10.81
C MET A 1 -1.23 9.82 -10.88
N MET A 2 -2.16 9.75 -11.85
CA MET A 2 -3.02 8.57 -12.10
C MET A 2 -2.23 7.25 -12.24
N ASP A 3 -1.16 7.20 -13.05
CA ASP A 3 -0.42 5.94 -13.25
C ASP A 3 0.23 5.39 -11.96
N TYR A 4 0.72 6.27 -11.09
CA TYR A 4 1.30 5.85 -9.81
C TYR A 4 0.23 5.20 -8.94
N GLU A 5 -0.92 5.86 -8.81
CA GLU A 5 -2.00 5.43 -7.95
C GLU A 5 -2.66 4.15 -8.47
N ALA A 6 -3.07 4.12 -9.74
CA ALA A 6 -3.73 2.98 -10.34
C ALA A 6 -2.84 1.73 -10.31
N THR A 7 -1.58 1.88 -10.72
CA THR A 7 -0.65 0.74 -10.72
C THR A 7 -0.35 0.27 -9.30
N ARG A 8 -0.17 1.18 -8.34
CA ARG A 8 -0.01 0.80 -6.93
C ARG A 8 -1.24 0.03 -6.43
N ALA A 9 -2.44 0.54 -6.68
CA ALA A 9 -3.69 -0.07 -6.25
C ALA A 9 -3.90 -1.47 -6.84
N GLU A 10 -3.50 -1.69 -8.10
CA GLU A 10 -3.52 -3.02 -8.71
C GLU A 10 -2.66 -4.01 -7.91
N PHE A 11 -1.36 -3.73 -7.74
CA PHE A 11 -0.47 -4.64 -7.00
C PHE A 11 -0.89 -4.82 -5.54
N GLU A 12 -1.34 -3.77 -4.86
CA GLU A 12 -1.83 -3.84 -3.47
C GLU A 12 -3.13 -4.66 -3.37
N GLY A 13 -4.05 -4.52 -4.31
CA GLY A 13 -5.30 -5.29 -4.35
C GLY A 13 -5.02 -6.79 -4.48
N PHE A 14 -4.17 -7.18 -5.43
CA PHE A 14 -3.81 -8.59 -5.59
C PHE A 14 -2.99 -9.14 -4.42
N THR A 15 -2.11 -8.36 -3.80
CA THR A 15 -1.29 -8.89 -2.68
C THR A 15 -2.04 -8.91 -1.35
N SER A 16 -2.94 -7.95 -1.11
CA SER A 16 -3.76 -7.93 0.12
C SER A 16 -4.80 -9.05 0.20
N LEU A 17 -5.23 -9.58 -0.95
CA LEU A 17 -6.26 -10.61 -1.06
C LEU A 17 -5.70 -12.03 -1.28
N GLN A 18 -4.38 -12.21 -1.20
CA GLN A 18 -3.74 -13.52 -1.45
C GLN A 18 -4.15 -14.60 -0.43
N ASP A 19 -4.66 -14.20 0.74
CA ASP A 19 -5.14 -15.07 1.83
C ASP A 19 -6.68 -15.02 1.99
N ALA A 20 -7.41 -14.43 1.04
CA ALA A 20 -8.87 -14.39 1.07
C ALA A 20 -9.49 -15.77 0.78
N SER A 21 -10.80 -15.93 1.04
CA SER A 21 -11.51 -17.19 0.78
C SER A 21 -11.46 -17.63 -0.69
N ARG A 22 -11.43 -16.68 -1.62
CA ARG A 22 -11.11 -16.88 -3.04
C ARG A 22 -9.83 -16.08 -3.35
N PRO A 23 -8.65 -16.67 -3.12
CA PRO A 23 -7.41 -15.92 -3.10
C PRO A 23 -6.99 -15.47 -4.50
N SER A 24 -6.37 -14.31 -4.57
CA SER A 24 -5.55 -13.90 -5.72
C SER A 24 -4.27 -14.75 -5.74
N THR A 25 -3.99 -15.38 -6.88
CA THR A 25 -2.82 -16.27 -7.04
C THR A 25 -1.67 -15.63 -7.81
N GLY A 26 -1.87 -14.44 -8.36
CA GLY A 26 -0.86 -13.67 -9.08
C GLY A 26 -1.47 -12.55 -9.91
N VAL A 27 -0.61 -11.64 -10.37
CA VAL A 27 -0.94 -10.56 -11.30
C VAL A 27 0.21 -10.33 -12.26
N ILE A 28 -0.11 -10.10 -13.53
CA ILE A 28 0.84 -9.66 -14.56
C ILE A 28 0.31 -8.34 -15.10
N TYR A 29 1.04 -7.26 -14.80
CA TYR A 29 0.70 -5.93 -15.29
C TYR A 29 0.85 -5.86 -16.81
N TRP A 30 -0.11 -5.23 -17.48
CA TRP A 30 -0.07 -5.00 -18.93
C TRP A 30 0.40 -3.56 -19.23
N MET A 31 1.65 -3.34 -19.65
CA MET A 31 2.77 -4.28 -19.76
C MET A 31 3.99 -3.77 -19.00
N MET A 32 4.99 -4.64 -18.86
CA MET A 32 6.26 -4.27 -18.24
C MET A 32 6.91 -3.08 -18.95
N ASN A 33 7.00 -3.11 -20.28
CA ASN A 33 7.66 -2.10 -21.10
C ASN A 33 7.13 -2.08 -22.53
N SER A 34 7.58 -1.09 -23.29
CA SER A 34 7.19 -0.86 -24.68
C SER A 34 8.28 -1.24 -25.67
N ALA A 35 7.89 -1.69 -26.86
CA ALA A 35 8.80 -2.02 -27.96
C ALA A 35 9.25 -0.79 -28.79
N TRP A 36 8.58 0.35 -28.63
CA TRP A 36 8.88 1.64 -29.25
C TRP A 36 8.36 2.78 -28.35
N PRO A 37 8.72 4.06 -28.59
CA PRO A 37 8.16 5.20 -27.85
C PRO A 37 6.63 5.28 -27.96
N ASN A 38 5.90 5.08 -26.86
CA ASN A 38 4.44 5.15 -26.82
C ASN A 38 3.93 5.84 -25.55
N LEU A 39 2.61 5.94 -25.43
CA LEU A 39 1.92 6.69 -24.37
C LEU A 39 1.15 5.82 -23.36
N HIS A 40 1.27 4.49 -23.39
CA HIS A 40 0.41 3.61 -22.58
C HIS A 40 1.08 2.30 -22.17
N TRP A 41 0.53 1.66 -21.13
CA TRP A 41 0.80 0.26 -20.77
C TRP A 41 2.28 -0.08 -20.60
N GLN A 42 3.00 0.76 -19.84
CA GLN A 42 4.42 0.56 -19.59
C GLN A 42 4.77 0.98 -18.16
N LEU A 43 5.64 0.22 -17.50
CA LEU A 43 6.25 0.66 -16.25
C LEU A 43 7.39 1.63 -16.54
N PHE A 44 8.26 1.28 -17.48
CA PHE A 44 9.33 2.11 -17.99
C PHE A 44 9.29 2.18 -19.52
N ASP A 45 9.74 3.31 -20.07
CA ASP A 45 9.66 3.58 -21.51
C ASP A 45 10.74 2.82 -22.31
N TYR A 46 10.69 3.00 -23.64
CA TYR A 46 11.66 2.42 -24.58
C TYR A 46 13.13 2.78 -24.28
N TYR A 47 13.36 3.94 -23.66
CA TYR A 47 14.69 4.43 -23.27
C TYR A 47 15.05 4.11 -21.81
N LEU A 48 14.27 3.23 -21.16
CA LEU A 48 14.42 2.81 -19.76
C LEU A 48 14.12 3.91 -18.73
N ASN A 49 13.44 4.98 -19.11
CA ASN A 49 12.99 5.99 -18.15
C ASN A 49 11.78 5.46 -17.36
N PRO A 50 11.79 5.55 -16.02
CA PRO A 50 10.66 5.10 -15.21
C PRO A 50 9.49 6.08 -15.32
N ALA A 51 8.30 5.57 -15.63
CA ALA A 51 7.06 6.33 -15.58
C ALA A 51 6.44 6.32 -14.17
N GLY A 52 5.32 7.01 -13.97
CA GLY A 52 4.58 7.00 -12.70
C GLY A 52 4.18 5.57 -12.26
N SER A 53 3.79 4.74 -13.23
CA SER A 53 3.47 3.33 -13.07
C SER A 53 4.63 2.51 -12.49
N TYR A 54 5.88 2.74 -12.92
CA TYR A 54 7.06 2.10 -12.30
C TYR A 54 7.13 2.36 -10.80
N PHE A 55 6.96 3.61 -10.39
CA PHE A 55 7.01 3.96 -8.97
C PHE A 55 5.79 3.40 -8.21
N GLY A 56 4.62 3.32 -8.85
CA GLY A 56 3.43 2.67 -8.31
C GLY A 56 3.65 1.18 -8.05
N SER A 57 4.12 0.45 -9.07
CA SER A 57 4.51 -0.96 -8.95
C SER A 57 5.60 -1.16 -7.90
N LYS A 58 6.64 -0.32 -7.88
CA LYS A 58 7.75 -0.44 -6.90
C LYS A 58 7.27 -0.30 -5.47
N VAL A 59 6.23 0.52 -5.22
CA VAL A 59 5.62 0.68 -3.89
C VAL A 59 4.68 -0.49 -3.59
N GLY A 60 3.71 -0.77 -4.45
CA GLY A 60 2.72 -1.83 -4.23
C GLY A 60 3.33 -3.24 -4.20
N ALA A 61 4.50 -3.43 -4.82
CA ALA A 61 5.25 -4.69 -4.81
C ALA A 61 6.39 -4.72 -3.78
N ARG A 62 6.35 -3.91 -2.71
CA ARG A 62 7.33 -4.06 -1.61
C ARG A 62 7.22 -5.45 -0.94
N PRO A 63 8.35 -6.07 -0.54
CA PRO A 63 8.32 -7.40 0.08
C PRO A 63 7.60 -7.43 1.43
N GLU A 64 7.80 -6.42 2.27
CA GLU A 64 7.06 -6.24 3.53
C GLU A 64 6.43 -4.86 3.50
N HIS A 65 5.11 -4.82 3.54
CA HIS A 65 4.33 -3.68 3.09
C HIS A 65 3.08 -3.45 3.92
N ILE A 66 2.62 -2.20 3.89
CA ILE A 66 1.35 -1.78 4.47
C ILE A 66 0.54 -1.09 3.38
N SER A 67 -0.68 -1.57 3.16
CA SER A 67 -1.57 -1.05 2.12
C SER A 67 -2.95 -0.69 2.67
N PHE A 68 -3.70 0.05 1.86
CA PHE A 68 -5.04 0.52 2.15
C PHE A 68 -5.98 0.06 1.03
N SER A 69 -7.13 -0.51 1.41
CA SER A 69 -8.20 -0.88 0.49
C SER A 69 -9.19 0.26 0.35
N TYR A 70 -9.30 0.78 -0.89
CA TYR A 70 -10.27 1.80 -1.27
C TYR A 70 -11.73 1.32 -1.16
N ASP A 71 -11.98 0.02 -1.31
CA ASP A 71 -13.32 -0.58 -1.31
C ASP A 71 -14.03 -0.40 0.05
N ASN A 72 -13.34 -0.72 1.14
CA ASN A 72 -13.97 -0.82 2.46
C ASN A 72 -13.22 -0.11 3.59
N GLY A 73 -12.17 0.65 3.27
CA GLY A 73 -11.39 1.39 4.26
C GLY A 73 -10.49 0.52 5.14
N THR A 74 -10.19 -0.71 4.72
CA THR A 74 -9.36 -1.65 5.50
C THR A 74 -7.88 -1.44 5.22
N VAL A 75 -7.08 -1.49 6.28
CA VAL A 75 -5.61 -1.47 6.21
C VAL A 75 -5.09 -2.90 6.33
N TYR A 76 -4.21 -3.28 5.41
CA TYR A 76 -3.59 -4.60 5.33
C TYR A 76 -2.11 -4.51 5.61
N ILE A 77 -1.59 -5.51 6.34
CA ILE A 77 -0.16 -5.82 6.32
C ILE A 77 0.07 -6.96 5.34
N ILE A 78 1.12 -6.85 4.53
CA ILE A 78 1.48 -7.82 3.49
C ILE A 78 2.95 -8.18 3.71
N ASN A 79 3.25 -9.47 3.73
CA ASN A 79 4.60 -9.96 3.86
C ASN A 79 4.85 -11.09 2.88
N ARG A 80 5.77 -10.86 1.94
CA ARG A 80 6.17 -11.78 0.88
C ARG A 80 7.55 -12.37 1.10
N PHE A 81 8.18 -12.12 2.26
CA PHE A 81 9.39 -12.85 2.60
C PHE A 81 9.03 -14.30 2.92
N ASN A 82 9.86 -15.23 2.46
CA ASN A 82 9.73 -16.66 2.79
C ASN A 82 10.21 -16.98 4.22
N PHE A 83 10.84 -16.01 4.90
CA PHE A 83 11.44 -16.18 6.22
C PHE A 83 11.59 -14.83 6.92
N LEU A 84 11.33 -14.78 8.24
CA LEU A 84 11.38 -13.54 9.04
C LEU A 84 12.49 -13.53 10.10
N GLY A 85 13.55 -14.29 9.88
CA GLY A 85 14.54 -14.57 10.91
C GLY A 85 14.13 -15.81 11.71
N LYS A 86 14.61 -15.95 12.94
CA LYS A 86 14.59 -17.21 13.70
C LYS A 86 13.20 -17.75 14.12
N GLY A 87 12.09 -17.18 13.66
CA GLY A 87 10.74 -17.58 14.06
C GLY A 87 9.71 -17.49 12.94
N GLU A 88 8.56 -18.13 13.17
CA GLU A 88 7.42 -18.21 12.23
C GLU A 88 6.60 -16.92 12.17
N SER A 89 6.86 -15.96 13.06
CA SER A 89 6.24 -14.65 13.03
C SER A 89 7.20 -13.56 13.50
N ALA A 90 6.92 -12.32 13.12
CA ALA A 90 7.65 -11.17 13.61
C ALA A 90 6.71 -10.04 14.02
N SER A 91 6.96 -9.45 15.17
CA SER A 91 6.23 -8.26 15.60
C SER A 91 6.62 -7.05 14.77
N ARG A 92 5.63 -6.24 14.42
CA ARG A 92 5.72 -4.99 13.69
C ARG A 92 4.86 -3.93 14.33
N TRP A 93 5.21 -2.69 14.06
CA TRP A 93 4.49 -1.52 14.50
C TRP A 93 3.96 -0.76 13.31
N VAL A 94 2.71 -0.36 13.40
CA VAL A 94 2.00 0.37 12.35
C VAL A 94 1.50 1.68 12.92
N ALA A 95 1.82 2.79 12.25
CA ALA A 95 1.21 4.09 12.48
C ALA A 95 0.31 4.45 11.30
N ILE A 96 -0.90 4.87 11.61
CA ILE A 96 -1.95 5.29 10.68
C ILE A 96 -2.27 6.74 11.00
N ASP A 97 -1.97 7.65 10.09
CA ASP A 97 -2.27 9.08 10.24
C ASP A 97 -3.17 9.53 9.09
N LEU A 98 -4.32 10.12 9.41
CA LEU A 98 -5.14 10.83 8.43
C LEU A 98 -5.01 12.33 8.70
N ILE A 99 -4.52 13.09 7.73
CA ILE A 99 -4.13 14.49 7.89
C ILE A 99 -4.82 15.31 6.81
N ASP A 100 -5.47 16.42 7.17
CA ASP A 100 -6.09 17.31 6.18
C ASP A 100 -5.06 18.19 5.43
N THR A 101 -5.52 18.95 4.44
CA THR A 101 -4.66 19.86 3.65
C THR A 101 -4.06 21.02 4.46
N ALA A 102 -4.59 21.30 5.66
CA ALA A 102 -4.03 22.27 6.59
C ALA A 102 -3.02 21.63 7.58
N GLY A 103 -2.72 20.34 7.44
CA GLY A 103 -1.81 19.61 8.32
C GLY A 103 -2.42 19.18 9.65
N ARG A 104 -3.74 19.29 9.83
CA ARG A 104 -4.43 18.88 11.06
C ARG A 104 -4.69 17.38 11.04
N SER A 105 -4.42 16.71 12.16
CA SER A 105 -4.74 15.30 12.33
C SER A 105 -6.26 15.11 12.47
N LEU A 106 -6.85 14.36 11.54
CA LEU A 106 -8.25 13.91 11.56
C LEU A 106 -8.40 12.56 12.27
N TYR A 107 -7.34 11.75 12.22
CA TYR A 107 -7.25 10.44 12.86
C TYR A 107 -5.79 10.04 13.07
N HIS A 108 -5.54 9.39 14.20
CA HIS A 108 -4.25 8.78 14.50
C HIS A 108 -4.47 7.46 15.24
N GLN A 109 -3.80 6.41 14.79
CA GLN A 109 -3.74 5.13 15.49
C GLN A 109 -2.34 4.53 15.36
N THR A 110 -1.83 3.99 16.46
CA THR A 110 -0.67 3.12 16.46
C THR A 110 -1.05 1.75 16.98
N LEU A 111 -0.61 0.68 16.32
CA LEU A 111 -0.86 -0.69 16.74
C LEU A 111 0.36 -1.58 16.52
N LYS A 112 0.47 -2.61 17.37
CA LYS A 112 1.44 -3.69 17.23
C LYS A 112 0.76 -4.89 16.58
N VAL A 113 1.37 -5.45 15.54
CA VAL A 113 0.84 -6.58 14.79
C VAL A 113 1.92 -7.66 14.65
N ASN A 114 1.54 -8.93 14.60
CA ASN A 114 2.46 -10.01 14.25
C ASN A 114 2.21 -10.40 12.80
N THR A 115 3.25 -10.34 11.97
CA THR A 115 3.20 -10.82 10.59
C THR A 115 3.87 -12.19 10.47
N MET A 116 3.50 -12.96 9.44
CA MET A 116 4.05 -14.27 9.12
C MET A 116 4.67 -14.25 7.72
N PRO A 117 5.61 -15.16 7.41
CA PRO A 117 6.11 -15.32 6.05
C PRO A 117 4.99 -15.58 5.04
N ASN A 118 5.11 -15.01 3.84
CA ASN A 118 4.19 -15.19 2.72
C ASN A 118 2.70 -15.07 3.07
N HIS A 119 2.34 -14.04 3.85
CA HIS A 119 0.99 -13.86 4.37
C HIS A 119 0.54 -12.40 4.33
N SER A 120 -0.75 -12.18 4.11
CA SER A 120 -1.45 -10.92 4.24
C SER A 120 -2.63 -11.05 5.19
N GLN A 121 -2.86 -10.00 5.97
CA GLN A 121 -4.00 -9.94 6.89
C GLN A 121 -4.48 -8.50 7.07
N GLN A 122 -5.76 -8.38 7.41
CA GLN A 122 -6.38 -7.13 7.83
C GLN A 122 -5.90 -6.78 9.25
N ILE A 123 -5.57 -5.51 9.49
CA ILE A 123 -5.07 -5.07 10.80
C ILE A 123 -5.89 -3.92 11.41
N ALA A 124 -6.62 -3.16 10.59
CA ALA A 124 -7.49 -2.07 11.04
C ALA A 124 -8.53 -1.75 9.96
N ASN A 125 -9.66 -1.16 10.37
CA ASN A 125 -10.63 -0.55 9.47
C ASN A 125 -10.83 0.92 9.87
N ILE A 126 -10.60 1.83 8.92
CA ILE A 126 -10.61 3.28 9.15
C ILE A 126 -11.71 4.00 8.36
N ALA A 127 -12.74 3.29 7.89
CA ALA A 127 -13.85 3.89 7.15
C ALA A 127 -14.52 5.04 7.93
N HIS A 128 -14.68 4.88 9.24
CA HIS A 128 -15.21 5.90 10.16
C HIS A 128 -14.32 7.17 10.26
N ALA A 129 -13.02 7.05 9.99
CA ALA A 129 -12.10 8.19 9.96
C ALA A 129 -12.17 8.90 8.61
N ILE A 130 -12.26 8.12 7.52
CA ILE A 130 -12.40 8.62 6.15
C ILE A 130 -13.68 9.44 5.98
N SER A 131 -14.78 9.05 6.64
CA SER A 131 -16.02 9.82 6.60
C SER A 131 -15.92 11.24 7.19
N LYS A 132 -14.80 11.60 7.83
CA LYS A 132 -14.52 12.96 8.32
C LYS A 132 -13.88 13.86 7.26
N ILE A 133 -13.45 13.31 6.13
CA ILE A 133 -12.84 14.07 5.03
C ILE A 133 -13.92 14.96 4.41
N LYS A 134 -13.61 16.25 4.27
CA LYS A 134 -14.53 17.22 3.63
C LYS A 134 -14.23 17.42 2.15
N ASP A 135 -12.95 17.48 1.81
CA ASP A 135 -12.45 17.67 0.46
C ASP A 135 -11.40 16.61 0.18
N VAL A 136 -10.12 16.90 0.47
CA VAL A 136 -9.01 15.95 0.37
C VAL A 136 -8.29 15.79 1.71
N ALA A 137 -7.82 14.58 2.00
CA ALA A 137 -6.91 14.29 3.10
C ALA A 137 -5.80 13.33 2.66
N PHE A 138 -4.71 13.33 3.42
CA PHE A 138 -3.56 12.46 3.23
C PHE A 138 -3.58 11.35 4.27
N LEU A 139 -3.73 10.11 3.83
CA LEU A 139 -3.55 8.93 4.68
C LEU A 139 -2.09 8.50 4.60
N ARG A 140 -1.35 8.62 5.69
CA ARG A 140 0.02 8.13 5.83
C ARG A 140 0.03 6.85 6.66
N LEU A 141 0.59 5.80 6.07
CA LEU A 141 0.85 4.52 6.73
C LEU A 141 2.35 4.33 6.88
N ILE A 142 2.79 3.99 8.09
CA ILE A 142 4.18 3.66 8.39
C ILE A 142 4.23 2.27 9.04
N LEU A 143 5.06 1.40 8.50
CA LEU A 143 5.40 0.09 9.05
C LEU A 143 6.86 0.10 9.52
N SER A 144 7.10 -0.28 10.76
CA SER A 144 8.44 -0.42 11.34
C SER A 144 8.59 -1.71 12.15
N SER A 145 9.85 -2.10 12.40
CA SER A 145 10.15 -3.24 13.28
C SER A 145 10.01 -2.90 14.78
N ASP A 146 10.18 -1.62 15.12
CA ASP A 146 10.19 -1.11 16.50
C ASP A 146 9.59 0.31 16.49
N PRO A 147 8.77 0.70 17.47
CA PRO A 147 8.11 2.01 17.50
C PRO A 147 9.09 3.17 17.75
N LYS A 148 10.30 2.87 18.25
CA LYS A 148 11.38 3.82 18.52
C LYS A 148 12.47 3.77 17.45
N SER A 149 12.38 2.88 16.47
CA SER A 149 13.38 2.80 15.40
C SER A 149 13.05 3.77 14.28
N ASP A 150 14.07 4.53 13.86
CA ASP A 150 14.00 5.35 12.65
C ASP A 150 13.95 4.52 11.36
N LYS A 151 14.14 3.19 11.45
CA LYS A 151 14.11 2.29 10.30
C LYS A 151 12.68 1.95 9.92
N VAL A 152 12.18 2.66 8.90
CA VAL A 152 10.91 2.38 8.25
C VAL A 152 11.06 1.23 7.26
N LEU A 153 10.25 0.18 7.43
CA LEU A 153 10.18 -0.97 6.51
C LEU A 153 9.31 -0.62 5.29
N SER A 154 8.19 0.08 5.52
CA SER A 154 7.33 0.59 4.47
C SER A 154 6.69 1.91 4.88
N ARG A 155 6.65 2.85 3.94
CA ARG A 155 5.88 4.09 4.04
C ARG A 155 4.96 4.21 2.84
N ASN A 156 3.67 4.39 3.07
CA ASN A 156 2.69 4.55 2.01
C ASN A 156 1.81 5.78 2.27
N VAL A 157 1.54 6.56 1.23
CA VAL A 157 0.73 7.80 1.36
C VAL A 157 -0.35 7.79 0.29
N TYR A 158 -1.59 7.96 0.70
CA TYR A 158 -2.75 8.02 -0.18
C TYR A 158 -3.37 9.41 -0.13
N TRP A 159 -3.89 9.84 -1.26
CA TRP A 159 -4.68 11.06 -1.40
C TRP A 159 -6.14 10.60 -1.45
N LEU A 160 -6.91 10.90 -0.40
CA LEU A 160 -8.29 10.42 -0.26
C LEU A 160 -9.24 11.60 -0.33
N ALA A 161 -10.32 11.44 -1.08
CA ALA A 161 -11.39 12.43 -1.18
C ALA A 161 -12.59 12.05 -0.29
N SER A 162 -13.52 12.99 -0.11
CA SER A 162 -14.78 12.75 0.61
C SER A 162 -15.75 11.83 -0.13
N GLN A 163 -15.66 11.78 -1.46
CA GLN A 163 -16.31 10.78 -2.30
C GLN A 163 -15.26 9.83 -2.86
N ASN A 164 -15.57 8.53 -2.86
CA ASN A 164 -14.76 7.56 -3.57
C ASN A 164 -14.92 7.80 -5.07
N ASP A 165 -13.82 8.02 -5.77
CA ASP A 165 -13.75 8.21 -7.22
C ASP A 165 -13.37 6.90 -7.95
N VAL A 166 -13.37 5.78 -7.22
CA VAL A 166 -13.10 4.41 -7.68
C VAL A 166 -14.33 3.53 -7.48
#